data_AF-A0A7Y5PLH1-F1
#
_entry.id   AF-A0A7Y5PLH1-F1
#
_cell.length_a   1.000
_cell.length_b   1.000
_cell.length_c   1.000
_cell.angle_alpha   90.00
_cell.angle_beta   90.00
_cell.angle_gamma   90.00
#
_symmetry.space_group_name_H-M   'P 1'
#
loop_
_entity.id
_entity.type
_entity.pdbx_description
1 polymer ?
#
loop_
_entity_poly.entity_id
_entity_poly.type
_entity_poly.pdbx_seq_one_letter_code
_entity_poly.pdbx_strand_id
1 'polypeptide(L)'
;MTQLGEMVAAGFVDDFDVDCPFHEKKHTCDDVKNNYLAGNATALGENLDGGTSDTSTVQRGSASPDNTYRSPEKFVDPDEAYGEAEREVQIVKGNDDCIYPVAYSAHHLIPAKESLKRAAKLHKFIDKGKGAICCNLGYNVDGNENGVWLPGLHAVNSKGLDLWGAASTELPDDEEVGRKSVKRAELEDGTTKWSYSPLDGPKPSDGPAAFSPTNMKWMYVQAAMNFPLVGTRQFHDRHPDYSGKVCEHLEDVATVLEGLLGLGGVNPSCKKCKDAQGKPQPPIALLGMLNGSSRWFRGKLVGHTRDSTYFTSSWCGPMAPAPALVIPRKGNKSAPR
;
A
#
# COMPACT_ATOMS: atom_id res chain seq x y z
N MET A 1 7.06 -17.80 -19.61
CA MET A 1 7.35 -16.41 -19.18
C MET A 1 7.96 -16.49 -17.79
N THR A 2 9.30 -16.52 -17.72
CA THR A 2 10.10 -16.81 -16.53
C THR A 2 11.34 -15.93 -16.61
N GLN A 3 11.30 -14.71 -16.05
CA GLN A 3 12.49 -13.85 -15.89
C GLN A 3 12.26 -12.60 -15.01
N LEU A 4 11.46 -12.70 -13.93
CA LEU A 4 11.28 -11.61 -12.96
C LEU A 4 11.64 -12.01 -11.51
N GLY A 5 12.29 -13.17 -11.33
CA GLY A 5 12.74 -13.65 -10.02
C GLY A 5 14.21 -13.37 -9.70
N GLU A 6 14.99 -12.84 -10.64
CA GLU A 6 16.43 -12.61 -10.46
C GLU A 6 16.69 -11.10 -10.52
N MET A 7 16.95 -10.47 -9.36
CA MET A 7 17.98 -9.41 -9.20
C MET A 7 17.94 -8.70 -7.84
N VAL A 8 16.92 -8.87 -6.98
CA VAL A 8 16.98 -8.29 -5.62
C VAL A 8 17.61 -9.26 -4.60
N ALA A 9 17.60 -10.57 -4.85
CA ALA A 9 18.29 -11.56 -4.02
C ALA A 9 19.77 -11.76 -4.38
N ALA A 10 20.19 -11.44 -5.61
CA ALA A 10 21.52 -11.75 -6.14
C ALA A 10 22.61 -10.70 -5.80
N GLY A 11 22.28 -9.64 -5.06
CA GLY A 11 23.26 -8.62 -4.65
C GLY A 11 24.06 -8.97 -3.39
N PHE A 12 23.80 -10.11 -2.73
CA PHE A 12 24.27 -10.34 -1.36
C PHE A 12 25.05 -11.64 -1.12
N VAL A 13 25.33 -12.49 -2.12
CA VAL A 13 25.89 -13.83 -1.83
C VAL A 13 26.91 -14.35 -2.86
N ASP A 14 27.79 -13.50 -3.38
CA ASP A 14 29.02 -13.95 -4.03
C ASP A 14 30.21 -13.54 -3.15
N ASP A 15 30.83 -14.49 -2.42
CA ASP A 15 32.17 -14.50 -1.78
C ASP A 15 32.78 -13.24 -1.11
N PHE A 16 32.03 -12.15 -0.97
CA PHE A 16 32.45 -11.00 -0.18
C PHE A 16 32.30 -11.34 1.30
N ASP A 17 33.31 -10.97 2.10
CA ASP A 17 33.31 -10.91 3.57
C ASP A 17 32.25 -9.90 4.07
N VAL A 18 30.99 -10.05 3.65
CA VAL A 18 29.86 -9.28 4.16
C VAL A 18 29.66 -9.74 5.59
N ASP A 19 29.90 -8.83 6.53
CA ASP A 19 29.68 -9.08 7.95
C ASP A 19 28.26 -9.66 8.14
N CYS A 20 28.20 -10.82 8.79
CA CYS A 20 26.94 -11.49 9.04
C CYS A 20 25.96 -10.55 9.77
N PRO A 21 24.71 -10.41 9.30
CA PRO A 21 23.77 -9.41 9.82
C PRO A 21 23.37 -9.64 11.29
N PHE A 22 23.68 -10.82 11.84
CA PHE A 22 23.42 -11.16 13.25
C PHE A 22 24.51 -10.71 14.22
N HIS A 23 25.64 -10.17 13.72
CA HIS A 23 26.82 -9.80 14.53
C HIS A 23 27.16 -8.31 14.43
N GLU A 24 26.18 -7.47 14.11
CA GLU A 24 26.36 -6.02 14.07
C GLU A 24 26.66 -5.47 15.48
N LYS A 25 27.89 -4.99 15.71
CA LYS A 25 28.38 -4.54 17.03
C LYS A 25 27.61 -3.39 17.66
N LYS A 26 26.75 -2.70 16.90
CA LYS A 26 26.09 -1.46 17.32
C LYS A 26 24.71 -1.68 17.93
N HIS A 27 24.13 -2.87 17.78
CA HIS A 27 22.81 -3.15 18.34
C HIS A 27 22.96 -3.86 19.69
N THR A 28 22.12 -3.53 20.67
CA THR A 28 22.01 -4.31 21.91
C THR A 28 20.55 -4.64 22.18
N CYS A 29 20.32 -5.77 22.86
CA CYS A 29 18.98 -6.25 23.22
C CYS A 29 18.41 -5.52 24.45
N ASP A 30 18.99 -4.37 24.83
CA ASP A 30 18.71 -3.65 26.07
C ASP A 30 17.50 -2.72 25.95
N ASP A 31 17.20 -2.24 24.74
CA ASP A 31 16.03 -1.42 24.46
C ASP A 31 14.84 -2.30 24.04
N VAL A 32 13.71 -2.18 24.74
CA VAL A 32 12.47 -2.88 24.40
C VAL A 32 11.88 -2.27 23.13
N LYS A 33 12.21 -2.85 21.98
CA LYS A 33 11.54 -2.54 20.71
C LYS A 33 10.17 -3.22 20.66
N ASN A 34 9.15 -2.51 20.20
CA ASN A 34 7.84 -3.09 19.89
C ASN A 34 7.72 -3.30 18.39
N ASN A 35 7.16 -4.44 18.00
CA ASN A 35 6.74 -4.67 16.62
C ASN A 35 5.25 -4.32 16.49
N TYR A 36 4.87 -3.70 15.39
CA TYR A 36 3.48 -3.45 15.04
C TYR A 36 3.18 -4.20 13.74
N LEU A 37 2.65 -5.42 13.87
CA LEU A 37 2.49 -6.36 12.74
C LEU A 37 1.03 -6.62 12.37
N ALA A 38 0.08 -6.07 13.13
CA ALA A 38 -1.35 -6.32 12.95
C ALA A 38 -1.94 -5.59 11.73
N GLY A 39 -1.35 -4.45 11.36
CA GLY A 39 -1.81 -3.57 10.30
C GLY A 39 -3.05 -2.78 10.69
N ASN A 40 -2.94 -1.46 10.64
CA ASN A 40 -4.04 -0.51 10.81
C ASN A 40 -3.96 0.54 9.68
N ALA A 41 -4.95 0.52 8.78
CA ALA A 41 -4.97 1.43 7.63
C ALA A 41 -5.10 2.91 8.05
N THR A 42 -5.79 3.21 9.15
CA THR A 42 -5.87 4.57 9.69
C THR A 42 -4.51 5.05 10.18
N ALA A 43 -3.82 4.24 10.98
CA ALA A 43 -2.48 4.56 11.46
C ALA A 43 -1.47 4.70 10.30
N LEU A 44 -1.60 3.86 9.26
CA LEU A 44 -0.81 3.99 8.05
C LEU A 44 -1.07 5.32 7.33
N GLY A 45 -2.34 5.75 7.21
CA GLY A 45 -2.70 7.04 6.62
C GLY A 45 -2.07 8.21 7.37
N GLU A 46 -2.27 8.26 8.69
CA GLU A 46 -1.64 9.28 9.56
C GLU A 46 -0.11 9.31 9.40
N ASN A 47 0.53 8.14 9.26
CA ASN A 47 1.97 8.04 9.04
C ASN A 47 2.42 8.50 7.64
N LEU A 48 1.61 8.26 6.61
CA LEU A 48 1.86 8.76 5.26
C LEU A 48 1.83 10.30 5.24
N ASP A 49 0.83 10.90 5.88
CA ASP A 49 0.66 12.35 5.97
C ASP A 49 1.69 13.00 6.88
N GLY A 50 2.03 12.36 7.99
CA GLY A 50 3.07 12.81 8.91
C GLY A 50 4.47 12.72 8.31
N GLY A 51 4.68 11.91 7.27
CA GLY A 51 6.03 11.51 6.87
C GLY A 51 6.72 10.69 7.97
N THR A 52 5.94 10.08 8.86
CA THR A 52 6.44 9.40 10.05
C THR A 52 6.57 7.91 9.77
N SER A 53 7.76 7.39 9.98
CA SER A 53 7.92 5.97 10.20
C SER A 53 7.96 5.73 11.68
N ASP A 54 7.09 4.86 12.14
CA ASP A 54 7.10 4.41 13.53
C ASP A 54 8.16 3.32 13.75
N THR A 55 9.17 3.18 12.88
CA THR A 55 10.34 2.36 13.22
C THR A 55 11.08 3.03 14.37
N SER A 56 10.66 2.66 15.57
CA SER A 56 11.49 2.20 16.68
C SER A 56 12.99 2.31 16.39
N THR A 57 13.60 3.38 16.91
CA THR A 57 14.89 3.27 17.63
C THR A 57 16.12 2.78 16.84
N VAL A 58 16.38 3.31 15.65
CA VAL A 58 17.76 3.79 15.47
C VAL A 58 17.77 5.14 16.20
N GLN A 59 18.19 5.16 17.46
CA GLN A 59 18.51 6.45 18.09
C GLN A 59 19.46 7.17 17.13
N ARG A 60 19.11 8.41 16.74
CA ARG A 60 19.98 9.35 16.02
C ARG A 60 21.24 9.74 16.82
N GLY A 61 21.70 8.88 17.73
CA GLY A 61 22.79 9.13 18.67
C GLY A 61 24.18 8.84 18.10
N SER A 62 24.30 8.09 17.00
CA SER A 62 25.58 8.01 16.28
C SER A 62 25.65 9.10 15.22
N ALA A 63 26.71 9.92 15.26
CA ALA A 63 27.02 11.03 14.36
C ALA A 63 27.18 10.67 12.86
N SER A 64 26.73 9.48 12.46
CA SER A 64 26.48 9.09 11.09
C SER A 64 25.15 8.33 11.10
N PRO A 65 24.01 8.96 10.74
CA PRO A 65 22.87 8.16 10.28
C PRO A 65 23.41 7.22 9.21
N ASP A 66 23.03 5.94 9.29
CA ASP A 66 23.38 4.99 8.25
C ASP A 66 23.01 5.62 6.89
N ASN A 67 24.01 5.83 6.02
CA ASN A 67 23.82 6.53 4.74
C ASN A 67 22.81 5.80 3.83
N THR A 68 22.44 4.57 4.18
CA THR A 68 21.41 3.78 3.50
C THR A 68 19.99 4.14 3.94
N TYR A 69 19.81 4.71 5.13
CA TYR A 69 18.50 5.16 5.61
C TYR A 69 18.16 6.53 5.02
N ARG A 70 17.35 6.53 3.96
CA ARG A 70 16.61 7.72 3.55
C ARG A 70 15.42 7.91 4.48
N SER A 71 15.31 9.11 5.05
CA SER A 71 14.11 9.56 5.75
C SER A 71 12.86 9.27 4.91
N PRO A 72 11.74 8.89 5.55
CA PRO A 72 10.49 8.65 4.82
C PRO A 72 10.12 9.90 4.03
N GLU A 73 9.66 9.70 2.80
CA GLU A 73 9.06 10.77 2.02
C GLU A 73 7.64 10.99 2.53
N LYS A 74 7.27 12.24 2.81
CA LYS A 74 5.88 12.58 3.12
C LYS A 74 5.04 12.39 1.86
N PHE A 75 3.98 11.59 1.95
CA PHE A 75 3.01 11.41 0.89
C PHE A 75 1.72 12.05 1.35
N VAL A 76 1.50 13.30 0.93
CA VAL A 76 0.26 14.02 1.25
C VAL A 76 -0.92 13.21 0.73
N ASP A 77 -1.92 12.98 1.57
CA ASP A 77 -3.20 12.43 1.16
C ASP A 77 -3.75 13.26 -0.01
N PRO A 78 -3.99 12.64 -1.18
CA PRO A 78 -4.66 13.32 -2.28
C PRO A 78 -5.98 13.95 -1.87
N ASP A 79 -6.67 13.41 -0.87
CA ASP A 79 -7.95 13.94 -0.39
C ASP A 79 -7.78 15.30 0.31
N GLU A 80 -6.65 15.53 0.97
CA GLU A 80 -6.27 16.82 1.57
C GLU A 80 -5.56 17.76 0.58
N ALA A 81 -4.75 17.20 -0.32
CA ALA A 81 -3.95 17.98 -1.27
C ALA A 81 -4.79 18.65 -2.36
N TYR A 82 -5.92 18.05 -2.72
CA TYR A 82 -6.77 18.47 -3.83
C TYR A 82 -8.22 18.60 -3.35
N GLY A 83 -8.85 19.73 -3.68
CA GLY A 83 -10.27 19.93 -3.38
C GLY A 83 -11.13 18.88 -4.09
N GLU A 84 -12.32 18.58 -3.55
CA GLU A 84 -13.20 17.53 -4.10
C GLU A 84 -13.50 17.73 -5.59
N ALA A 85 -13.77 18.97 -6.01
CA ALA A 85 -14.05 19.33 -7.40
C ALA A 85 -12.85 19.07 -8.34
N GLU A 86 -11.64 19.05 -7.80
CA GLU A 86 -10.43 18.71 -8.56
C GLU A 86 -10.28 17.20 -8.69
N ARG A 87 -10.92 16.40 -7.82
CA ARG A 87 -10.87 14.93 -7.75
C ARG A 87 -12.04 14.23 -8.44
N GLU A 88 -12.69 14.87 -9.40
CA GLU A 88 -13.86 14.31 -10.08
C GLU A 88 -13.50 13.52 -11.35
N VAL A 89 -14.14 12.37 -11.54
CA VAL A 89 -14.15 11.62 -12.81
C VAL A 89 -15.54 11.65 -13.45
N GLN A 90 -15.57 11.84 -14.77
CA GLN A 90 -16.78 11.79 -15.58
C GLN A 90 -16.92 10.40 -16.22
N ILE A 91 -18.12 9.82 -16.11
CA ILE A 91 -18.50 8.53 -16.67
C ILE A 91 -19.76 8.71 -17.51
N VAL A 92 -19.76 8.19 -18.74
CA VAL A 92 -20.87 8.34 -19.69
C VAL A 92 -21.71 7.06 -19.75
N LYS A 93 -23.01 7.13 -19.44
CA LYS A 93 -23.97 6.01 -19.56
C LYS A 93 -25.02 6.35 -20.62
N GLY A 94 -24.80 5.89 -21.85
CA GLY A 94 -25.68 6.28 -22.97
C GLY A 94 -25.54 7.77 -23.25
N ASN A 95 -26.60 8.55 -22.98
CA ASN A 95 -26.60 10.01 -23.12
C ASN A 95 -26.42 10.75 -21.78
N ASP A 96 -26.30 10.03 -20.67
CA ASP A 96 -26.20 10.62 -19.34
C ASP A 96 -24.73 10.74 -18.91
N ASP A 97 -24.32 11.96 -18.54
CA ASP A 97 -23.04 12.23 -17.89
C ASP A 97 -23.17 12.09 -16.38
N CYS A 98 -22.36 11.22 -15.79
CA CYS A 98 -22.31 11.01 -14.34
C CYS A 98 -20.93 11.42 -13.80
N ILE A 99 -20.92 12.27 -12.78
CA ILE A 99 -19.69 12.72 -12.11
C ILE A 99 -19.55 11.99 -10.77
N TYR A 100 -18.35 11.51 -10.46
CA TYR A 100 -18.02 10.85 -9.21
C TYR A 100 -16.69 11.37 -8.64
N PRO A 101 -16.61 11.65 -7.33
CA PRO A 101 -15.34 11.95 -6.69
C PRO A 101 -14.47 10.68 -6.60
N VAL A 102 -13.16 10.85 -6.73
CA VAL A 102 -12.14 9.84 -6.47
C VAL A 102 -11.58 10.08 -5.07
N ALA A 103 -11.96 9.20 -4.14
CA ALA A 103 -11.40 9.17 -2.80
C ALA A 103 -10.21 8.22 -2.73
N TYR A 104 -9.25 8.50 -1.86
CA TYR A 104 -8.04 7.70 -1.70
C TYR A 104 -8.06 6.96 -0.37
N SER A 105 -7.23 5.93 -0.26
CA SER A 105 -7.06 5.17 0.97
C SER A 105 -5.64 4.66 1.09
N ALA A 106 -5.12 4.63 2.31
CA ALA A 106 -3.80 4.12 2.60
C ALA A 106 -3.76 2.62 2.31
N HIS A 107 -2.78 2.19 1.51
CA HIS A 107 -2.59 0.80 1.11
C HIS A 107 -1.24 0.29 1.59
N HIS A 108 -1.25 -0.83 2.32
CA HIS A 108 -0.02 -1.50 2.76
C HIS A 108 0.69 -2.17 1.58
N LEU A 109 1.97 -1.83 1.40
CA LEU A 109 2.85 -2.43 0.39
C LEU A 109 3.28 -3.84 0.80
N ILE A 110 3.53 -4.08 2.08
CA ILE A 110 3.61 -5.40 2.68
C ILE A 110 2.34 -5.58 3.50
N PRO A 111 1.30 -6.27 2.95
CA PRO A 111 0.03 -6.43 3.65
C PRO A 111 0.21 -7.24 4.93
N ALA A 112 -0.18 -6.63 6.07
CA ALA A 112 -0.06 -7.26 7.38
C ALA A 112 -0.77 -8.63 7.44
N LYS A 113 -2.04 -8.68 7.03
CA LYS A 113 -2.90 -9.88 7.15
C LYS A 113 -2.71 -10.86 6.01
N GLU A 114 -2.61 -10.37 4.78
CA GLU A 114 -2.62 -11.20 3.57
C GLU A 114 -1.24 -11.73 3.17
N SER A 115 -0.15 -11.12 3.67
CA SER A 115 1.24 -11.50 3.34
C SER A 115 2.10 -11.72 4.57
N LEU A 116 2.35 -10.67 5.37
CA LEU A 116 3.31 -10.72 6.48
C LEU A 116 2.94 -11.81 7.51
N LYS A 117 1.67 -11.83 7.94
CA LYS A 117 1.15 -12.85 8.88
C LYS A 117 1.38 -14.29 8.40
N ARG A 118 1.43 -14.51 7.08
CA ARG A 118 1.63 -15.83 6.46
C ARG A 118 3.10 -16.18 6.28
N ALA A 119 4.00 -15.20 6.29
CA ALA A 119 5.46 -15.38 6.24
C ALA A 119 6.01 -15.86 7.60
N ALA A 120 5.60 -17.06 8.00
CA ALA A 120 5.85 -17.62 9.32
C ALA A 120 7.35 -17.82 9.61
N LYS A 121 8.18 -18.08 8.60
CA LYS A 121 9.64 -18.15 8.80
C LYS A 121 10.22 -16.79 9.13
N LEU A 122 9.79 -15.75 8.41
CA LEU A 122 10.31 -14.39 8.60
C LEU A 122 10.03 -13.88 10.01
N HIS A 123 8.87 -14.22 10.57
CA HIS A 123 8.48 -13.84 11.92
C HIS A 123 9.50 -14.25 13.00
N LYS A 124 10.26 -15.33 12.79
CA LYS A 124 11.35 -15.75 13.71
C LYS A 124 12.41 -14.66 13.87
N PHE A 125 12.60 -13.84 12.85
CA PHE A 125 13.62 -12.78 12.74
C PHE A 125 13.05 -11.38 12.98
N ILE A 126 11.75 -11.26 13.26
CA ILE A 126 11.09 -10.00 13.60
C ILE A 126 10.67 -10.00 15.08
N ASP A 127 10.04 -11.08 15.54
CA ASP A 127 9.42 -11.19 16.86
C ASP A 127 10.21 -12.15 17.76
N LYS A 128 10.69 -11.65 18.90
CA LYS A 128 11.46 -12.44 19.89
C LYS A 128 10.67 -13.65 20.40
N GLY A 129 9.34 -13.55 20.46
CA GLY A 129 8.43 -14.62 20.85
C GLY A 129 8.42 -15.79 19.87
N LYS A 130 8.99 -15.63 18.67
CA LYS A 130 9.06 -16.64 17.61
C LYS A 130 10.40 -17.40 17.58
N GLY A 131 11.37 -16.97 18.38
CA GLY A 131 12.41 -17.87 18.89
C GLY A 131 13.82 -17.74 18.29
N ALA A 132 14.05 -17.02 17.19
CA ALA A 132 15.39 -16.96 16.58
C ALA A 132 16.27 -15.78 17.04
N ILE A 133 15.72 -14.81 17.78
CA ILE A 133 16.41 -13.55 18.15
C ILE A 133 16.23 -13.20 19.64
N CYS A 134 17.16 -12.44 20.23
CA CYS A 134 17.11 -12.07 21.65
C CYS A 134 16.12 -10.94 22.00
N CYS A 135 15.82 -10.05 21.06
CA CYS A 135 14.83 -8.99 21.21
C CYS A 135 14.05 -8.78 19.90
N ASN A 136 13.00 -7.95 19.93
CA ASN A 136 12.23 -7.63 18.74
C ASN A 136 13.05 -6.77 17.77
N LEU A 137 12.82 -6.93 16.46
CA LEU A 137 13.46 -6.11 15.43
C LEU A 137 13.02 -4.64 15.51
N GLY A 138 11.75 -4.39 15.85
CA GLY A 138 11.14 -3.05 15.86
C GLY A 138 10.48 -2.66 14.53
N TYR A 139 9.97 -3.63 13.77
CA TYR A 139 9.30 -3.37 12.50
C TYR A 139 7.87 -2.86 12.74
N ASN A 140 7.51 -1.71 12.16
CA ASN A 140 6.13 -1.25 12.06
C ASN A 140 5.62 -1.40 10.62
N VAL A 141 4.64 -2.29 10.43
CA VAL A 141 3.95 -2.48 9.15
C VAL A 141 3.11 -1.25 8.73
N ASP A 142 2.71 -0.41 9.66
CA ASP A 142 2.00 0.85 9.48
C ASP A 142 2.95 2.05 9.27
N GLY A 143 4.26 1.83 9.19
CA GLY A 143 5.21 2.88 8.86
C GLY A 143 5.02 3.42 7.43
N ASN A 144 5.29 4.71 7.22
CA ASN A 144 5.16 5.38 5.92
C ASN A 144 5.84 4.64 4.76
N GLU A 145 7.01 4.03 5.00
CA GLU A 145 7.76 3.29 3.97
C GLU A 145 6.96 2.11 3.41
N ASN A 146 6.01 1.61 4.19
CA ASN A 146 5.15 0.50 3.83
C ASN A 146 3.78 0.94 3.32
N GLY A 147 3.58 2.23 3.01
CA GLY A 147 2.30 2.75 2.53
C GLY A 147 2.35 3.37 1.14
N VAL A 148 1.18 3.45 0.53
CA VAL A 148 0.89 4.29 -0.64
C VAL A 148 -0.59 4.66 -0.68
N TRP A 149 -0.91 5.86 -1.14
CA TRP A 149 -2.29 6.26 -1.42
C TRP A 149 -2.77 5.66 -2.74
N LEU A 150 -3.83 4.85 -2.70
CA LEU A 150 -4.48 4.29 -3.89
C LEU A 150 -5.95 4.75 -3.98
N PRO A 151 -6.49 4.94 -5.19
CA PRO A 151 -7.91 5.25 -5.38
C PRO A 151 -8.79 4.14 -4.80
N GLY A 152 -9.73 4.52 -3.93
CA GLY A 152 -10.51 3.65 -3.07
C GLY A 152 -11.81 3.09 -3.67
N LEU A 153 -12.29 1.99 -3.08
CA LEU A 153 -13.54 1.29 -3.45
C LEU A 153 -14.83 2.08 -3.16
N HIS A 154 -14.74 3.30 -2.63
CA HIS A 154 -15.86 4.06 -2.07
C HIS A 154 -17.06 4.20 -3.02
N ALA A 155 -16.81 4.48 -4.31
CA ALA A 155 -17.89 4.61 -5.29
C ALA A 155 -18.47 3.26 -5.78
N VAL A 156 -17.71 2.16 -5.70
CA VAL A 156 -18.07 0.85 -6.30
C VAL A 156 -18.63 -0.16 -5.32
N ASN A 157 -18.34 -0.02 -4.03
CA ASN A 157 -18.94 -0.83 -3.00
C ASN A 157 -20.36 -0.30 -2.71
N SER A 158 -21.35 -1.19 -2.71
CA SER A 158 -22.79 -0.90 -2.58
C SER A 158 -23.24 -0.24 -1.28
N LYS A 159 -22.31 0.13 -0.39
CA LYS A 159 -22.54 1.09 0.70
C LYS A 159 -22.50 2.54 0.21
N GLY A 160 -21.94 2.76 -0.98
CA GLY A 160 -21.57 4.06 -1.51
C GLY A 160 -20.58 4.78 -0.60
N LEU A 161 -20.22 6.01 -0.97
CA LEU A 161 -19.38 6.91 -0.18
C LEU A 161 -19.94 7.04 1.26
N ASP A 162 -19.50 6.17 2.18
CA ASP A 162 -19.50 6.38 3.64
C ASP A 162 -18.31 7.31 3.96
N LEU A 163 -18.16 8.40 3.20
CA LEU A 163 -17.10 9.41 3.39
C LEU A 163 -17.34 10.25 4.65
N TRP A 164 -18.42 10.00 5.39
CA TRP A 164 -18.77 10.67 6.63
C TRP A 164 -19.06 9.60 7.69
N GLY A 165 -18.24 9.60 8.74
CA GLY A 165 -17.93 8.41 9.54
C GLY A 165 -19.07 7.79 10.34
N ALA A 166 -18.83 6.55 10.78
CA ALA A 166 -19.40 6.04 12.01
C ALA A 166 -18.77 6.78 13.21
N ALA A 167 -19.08 8.07 13.38
CA ALA A 167 -18.70 8.88 14.54
C ALA A 167 -19.52 10.19 14.67
N SER A 168 -20.76 10.24 14.18
CA SER A 168 -21.70 11.32 14.53
C SER A 168 -23.06 10.71 14.87
N THR A 169 -23.60 11.07 16.05
CA THR A 169 -24.99 10.77 16.45
C THR A 169 -25.98 11.76 15.84
N GLU A 170 -25.50 12.72 15.06
CA GLU A 170 -26.32 13.76 14.44
C GLU A 170 -26.12 13.73 12.92
N LEU A 171 -27.24 13.89 12.21
CA LEU A 171 -27.23 14.13 10.77
C LEU A 171 -26.49 15.46 10.54
N PRO A 172 -25.61 15.55 9.53
CA PRO A 172 -25.06 16.83 9.12
C PRO A 172 -26.21 17.77 8.79
N ASP A 173 -26.11 19.01 9.23
CA ASP A 173 -27.01 20.05 8.77
C ASP A 173 -26.84 20.26 7.26
N ASP A 174 -27.81 20.93 6.67
CA ASP A 174 -28.11 20.90 5.24
C ASP A 174 -26.97 21.45 4.33
N GLU A 175 -25.86 21.91 4.93
CA GLU A 175 -24.68 22.47 4.29
C GLU A 175 -23.54 21.46 4.03
N GLU A 176 -23.56 20.23 4.57
CA GLU A 176 -22.35 19.36 4.64
C GLU A 176 -22.33 18.07 3.79
N VAL A 177 -23.26 17.80 2.85
CA VAL A 177 -23.36 16.46 2.22
C VAL A 177 -23.26 16.44 0.67
N GLY A 178 -22.04 16.30 0.12
CA GLY A 178 -21.70 16.31 -1.32
C GLY A 178 -21.60 14.95 -2.08
N ARG A 179 -22.70 14.54 -2.74
CA ARG A 179 -23.04 13.50 -3.81
C ARG A 179 -22.36 12.10 -3.97
N LYS A 180 -23.17 11.07 -4.30
CA LYS A 180 -22.95 9.75 -5.02
C LYS A 180 -23.78 10.00 -6.31
N SER A 181 -23.39 9.68 -7.53
CA SER A 181 -24.17 10.03 -8.75
C SER A 181 -24.70 11.49 -8.80
N VAL A 182 -23.88 12.42 -9.29
CA VAL A 182 -24.18 13.84 -9.13
C VAL A 182 -25.34 14.33 -10.04
N LYS A 183 -26.60 14.32 -9.59
CA LYS A 183 -27.64 15.20 -10.18
C LYS A 183 -27.54 16.58 -9.53
N ARG A 184 -27.09 17.58 -10.28
CA ARG A 184 -27.18 18.99 -9.90
C ARG A 184 -28.61 19.46 -10.14
N ALA A 185 -29.38 19.67 -9.08
CA ALA A 185 -30.59 20.48 -9.15
C ALA A 185 -30.26 21.85 -8.55
N GLU A 186 -30.41 22.91 -9.35
CA GLU A 186 -30.55 24.26 -8.81
C GLU A 186 -31.96 24.37 -8.22
N LEU A 187 -32.02 24.66 -6.93
CA LEU A 187 -33.26 24.97 -6.24
C LEU A 187 -33.69 26.40 -6.58
N GLU A 188 -34.95 26.73 -6.35
CA GLU A 188 -35.52 28.04 -6.69
C GLU A 188 -34.83 29.21 -5.96
N ASP A 189 -34.15 28.93 -4.85
CA ASP A 189 -33.36 29.88 -4.07
C ASP A 189 -31.90 30.04 -4.55
N GLY A 190 -31.52 29.36 -5.65
CA GLY A 190 -30.17 29.35 -6.19
C GLY A 190 -29.19 28.44 -5.44
N THR A 191 -29.65 27.72 -4.39
CA THR A 191 -28.85 26.69 -3.72
C THR A 191 -28.83 25.41 -4.53
N THR A 192 -27.85 24.54 -4.27
CA THR A 192 -27.65 23.34 -5.07
C THR A 192 -27.76 22.09 -4.21
N LYS A 193 -28.71 21.20 -4.51
CA LYS A 193 -28.90 19.94 -3.75
C LYS A 193 -28.09 18.78 -4.31
N TRP A 194 -27.58 17.92 -3.43
CA TRP A 194 -26.68 16.81 -3.72
C TRP A 194 -27.39 15.47 -3.33
N SER A 195 -27.60 14.54 -4.28
CA SER A 195 -28.24 13.22 -4.02
C SER A 195 -27.40 12.08 -4.55
N TYR A 196 -27.55 10.89 -3.95
CA TYR A 196 -26.55 9.83 -3.87
C TYR A 196 -26.99 8.46 -4.51
N SER A 197 -26.59 8.06 -5.73
CA SER A 197 -26.84 6.69 -6.29
C SER A 197 -25.57 5.83 -6.41
N PRO A 198 -25.55 4.59 -5.88
CA PRO A 198 -24.48 3.63 -6.11
C PRO A 198 -24.23 3.38 -7.61
N LEU A 199 -22.98 3.11 -7.98
CA LEU A 199 -22.67 2.66 -9.34
C LEU A 199 -23.34 1.30 -9.61
N ASP A 200 -24.12 1.22 -10.68
CA ASP A 200 -24.74 -0.04 -11.13
C ASP A 200 -23.71 -0.96 -11.79
N GLY A 201 -23.98 -2.26 -11.72
CA GLY A 201 -23.31 -3.28 -12.52
C GLY A 201 -22.55 -4.35 -11.73
N PRO A 202 -22.04 -5.38 -12.43
CA PRO A 202 -21.35 -6.53 -11.83
C PRO A 202 -20.04 -6.15 -11.14
N LYS A 203 -19.67 -6.90 -10.10
CA LYS A 203 -18.36 -6.91 -9.45
C LYS A 203 -17.45 -7.94 -10.12
N PRO A 204 -16.12 -7.89 -9.91
CA PRO A 204 -15.19 -8.84 -10.50
C PRO A 204 -15.55 -10.32 -10.25
N SER A 205 -16.12 -10.63 -9.09
CA SER A 205 -16.61 -11.96 -8.73
C SER A 205 -17.75 -12.49 -9.62
N ASP A 206 -18.45 -11.59 -10.32
CA ASP A 206 -19.65 -11.91 -11.10
C ASP A 206 -19.30 -12.33 -12.54
N GLY A 207 -18.01 -12.44 -12.86
CA GLY A 207 -17.50 -12.95 -14.13
C GLY A 207 -17.17 -11.87 -15.17
N PRO A 208 -16.99 -12.24 -16.45
CA PRO A 208 -16.46 -11.34 -17.48
C PRO A 208 -17.25 -10.05 -17.71
N ALA A 209 -18.56 -10.07 -17.43
CA ALA A 209 -19.42 -8.88 -17.53
C ALA A 209 -18.96 -7.73 -16.60
N ALA A 210 -18.22 -8.05 -15.53
CA ALA A 210 -17.59 -7.09 -14.63
C ALA A 210 -16.64 -6.13 -15.35
N PHE A 211 -16.09 -6.50 -16.50
CA PHE A 211 -15.10 -5.72 -17.25
C PHE A 211 -15.68 -5.10 -18.52
N SER A 212 -17.02 -5.08 -18.64
CA SER A 212 -17.72 -4.49 -19.79
C SER A 212 -17.54 -2.97 -19.82
N PRO A 213 -17.34 -2.33 -20.99
CA PRO A 213 -17.36 -0.88 -21.13
C PRO A 213 -18.71 -0.24 -20.78
N THR A 214 -19.76 -1.04 -20.59
CA THR A 214 -21.08 -0.58 -20.12
C THR A 214 -21.27 -0.74 -18.60
N ASN A 215 -20.30 -1.34 -17.89
CA ASN A 215 -20.33 -1.48 -16.44
C ASN A 215 -19.82 -0.19 -15.79
N MET A 216 -20.71 0.58 -15.17
CA MET A 216 -20.38 1.86 -14.54
C MET A 216 -19.33 1.73 -13.44
N LYS A 217 -19.32 0.60 -12.70
CA LYS A 217 -18.27 0.34 -11.71
C LYS A 217 -16.90 0.21 -12.35
N TRP A 218 -16.81 -0.50 -13.48
CA TRP A 218 -15.56 -0.67 -14.18
C TRP A 218 -15.06 0.62 -14.80
N MET A 219 -15.95 1.40 -15.43
CA MET A 219 -15.60 2.71 -15.98
C MET A 219 -15.05 3.65 -14.90
N TYR A 220 -15.67 3.66 -13.70
CA TYR A 220 -15.17 4.42 -12.56
C TYR A 220 -13.76 3.97 -12.17
N VAL A 221 -13.56 2.67 -11.99
CA VAL A 221 -12.25 2.11 -11.59
C VAL A 221 -11.18 2.49 -12.61
N GLN A 222 -11.46 2.35 -13.91
CA GLN A 222 -10.55 2.78 -14.97
C GLN A 222 -10.22 4.27 -14.89
N ALA A 223 -11.23 5.13 -14.70
CA ALA A 223 -11.01 6.57 -14.60
C ALA A 223 -10.21 6.95 -13.36
N ALA A 224 -10.52 6.34 -12.21
CA ALA A 224 -9.84 6.57 -10.94
C ALA A 224 -8.37 6.09 -10.98
N MET A 225 -8.10 4.94 -11.60
CA MET A 225 -6.72 4.46 -11.78
C MET A 225 -5.89 5.34 -12.70
N ASN A 226 -6.52 5.97 -13.71
CA ASN A 226 -5.85 6.86 -14.66
C ASN A 226 -5.94 8.35 -14.25
N PHE A 227 -6.23 8.62 -12.98
CA PHE A 227 -6.48 9.97 -12.52
C PHE A 227 -5.22 10.85 -12.61
N PRO A 228 -5.26 11.96 -13.36
CA PRO A 228 -4.03 12.67 -13.75
C PRO A 228 -3.35 13.41 -12.60
N LEU A 229 -4.10 13.87 -11.58
CA LEU A 229 -3.54 14.71 -10.52
C LEU A 229 -2.54 13.95 -9.64
N VAL A 230 -2.77 12.66 -9.43
CA VAL A 230 -1.91 11.83 -8.56
C VAL A 230 -1.01 10.86 -9.36
N GLY A 231 -1.13 10.87 -10.69
CA GLY A 231 -0.53 9.90 -11.60
C GLY A 231 -1.29 8.56 -11.63
N THR A 232 -0.93 7.69 -12.58
CA THR A 232 -1.58 6.38 -12.72
C THR A 232 -1.24 5.44 -11.56
N ARG A 233 -2.25 4.80 -10.97
CA ARG A 233 -2.12 3.89 -9.82
C ARG A 233 -3.10 2.72 -9.95
N GLN A 234 -2.79 1.62 -9.28
CA GLN A 234 -3.73 0.51 -9.10
C GLN A 234 -4.87 0.91 -8.17
N PHE A 235 -6.00 0.23 -8.30
CA PHE A 235 -7.15 0.44 -7.43
C PHE A 235 -6.92 -0.19 -6.05
N HIS A 236 -7.45 0.42 -4.98
CA HIS A 236 -7.34 -0.10 -3.62
C HIS A 236 -8.33 -1.25 -3.41
N ASP A 237 -7.98 -2.44 -3.86
CA ASP A 237 -8.80 -3.62 -3.67
C ASP A 237 -7.98 -4.82 -3.16
N ARG A 238 -8.62 -5.99 -3.11
CA ARG A 238 -7.92 -7.19 -2.67
C ARG A 238 -7.10 -7.74 -3.83
N HIS A 239 -5.79 -7.82 -3.64
CA HIS A 239 -4.85 -8.40 -4.60
C HIS A 239 -4.27 -9.71 -4.03
N PRO A 240 -4.95 -10.86 -4.21
CA PRO A 240 -4.46 -12.14 -3.70
C PRO A 240 -3.13 -12.56 -4.33
N ASP A 241 -2.97 -12.34 -5.64
CA ASP A 241 -1.74 -12.69 -6.37
C ASP A 241 -0.54 -11.82 -5.92
N TYR A 242 -0.77 -10.52 -5.75
CA TYR A 242 0.20 -9.60 -5.14
C TYR A 242 0.62 -10.08 -3.76
N SER A 243 -0.36 -10.36 -2.89
CA SER A 243 -0.09 -10.78 -1.52
C SER A 243 0.65 -12.13 -1.49
N GLY A 244 0.34 -13.03 -2.43
CA GLY A 244 1.09 -14.26 -2.65
C GLY A 244 2.55 -13.99 -2.99
N LYS A 245 2.83 -13.10 -3.94
CA LYS A 245 4.20 -12.71 -4.32
C LYS A 245 4.97 -11.99 -3.23
N VAL A 246 4.32 -11.11 -2.47
CA VAL A 246 4.93 -10.51 -1.27
C VAL A 246 5.28 -11.61 -0.28
N CYS A 247 4.36 -12.53 0.02
CA CYS A 247 4.60 -13.63 0.95
C CYS A 247 5.76 -14.53 0.51
N GLU A 248 5.83 -14.91 -0.78
CA GLU A 248 6.94 -15.69 -1.35
C GLU A 248 8.27 -14.97 -1.13
N HIS A 249 8.37 -13.68 -1.48
CA HIS A 249 9.57 -12.87 -1.29
C HIS A 249 10.01 -12.79 0.18
N LEU A 250 9.06 -12.62 1.11
CA LEU A 250 9.36 -12.58 2.55
C LEU A 250 9.86 -13.93 3.08
N GLU A 251 9.34 -15.05 2.56
CA GLU A 251 9.80 -16.41 2.89
C GLU A 251 11.19 -16.71 2.31
N ASP A 252 11.51 -16.18 1.12
CA ASP A 252 12.84 -16.28 0.52
C ASP A 252 13.88 -15.55 1.37
N VAL A 253 13.59 -14.31 1.79
CA VAL A 253 14.44 -13.55 2.73
C VAL A 253 14.66 -14.33 4.02
N ALA A 254 13.60 -14.92 4.58
CA ALA A 254 13.71 -15.72 5.79
C ALA A 254 14.57 -16.98 5.60
N THR A 255 14.48 -17.61 4.43
CA THR A 255 15.26 -18.81 4.11
C THR A 255 16.76 -18.52 4.07
N VAL A 256 17.15 -17.35 3.53
CA VAL A 256 18.55 -16.88 3.59
C VAL A 256 19.01 -16.71 5.04
N LEU A 257 18.19 -16.05 5.88
CA LEU A 257 18.49 -15.84 7.30
C LEU A 257 18.57 -17.16 8.09
N GLU A 258 17.73 -18.15 7.78
CA GLU A 258 17.80 -19.49 8.38
C GLU A 258 19.12 -20.19 8.02
N GLY A 259 19.57 -20.09 6.77
CA GLY A 259 20.86 -20.65 6.34
C GLY A 259 22.06 -20.03 7.06
N LEU A 260 22.03 -18.71 7.31
CA LEU A 260 23.07 -18.02 8.08
C LEU A 260 23.17 -18.53 9.53
N LEU A 261 22.02 -18.80 10.17
CA LEU A 261 21.96 -19.30 11.55
C LEU A 261 22.03 -20.83 11.67
N GLY A 262 21.92 -21.57 10.57
CA GLY A 262 21.78 -23.02 10.60
C GLY A 262 20.47 -23.50 11.21
N LEU A 263 19.39 -22.74 10.98
CA LEU A 263 18.03 -23.17 11.35
C LEU A 263 17.47 -24.11 10.28
N GLY A 264 16.40 -24.84 10.62
CA GLY A 264 15.71 -25.72 9.67
C GLY A 264 16.51 -26.96 9.26
N GLY A 265 17.53 -27.36 10.03
CA GLY A 265 18.38 -28.51 9.72
C GLY A 265 19.51 -28.22 8.74
N VAL A 266 19.75 -26.94 8.43
CA VAL A 266 20.86 -26.49 7.58
C VAL A 266 22.10 -26.26 8.46
N ASN A 267 23.30 -26.55 7.96
CA ASN A 267 24.52 -26.15 8.65
C ASN A 267 24.70 -24.62 8.56
N PRO A 268 25.01 -23.91 9.67
CA PRO A 268 25.20 -22.47 9.62
C PRO A 268 26.32 -22.12 8.65
N SER A 269 26.03 -21.27 7.65
CA SER A 269 27.05 -20.76 6.74
C SER A 269 27.94 -19.71 7.41
N CYS A 270 27.44 -19.02 8.44
CA CYS A 270 28.23 -18.09 9.22
C CYS A 270 28.97 -18.78 10.38
N LYS A 271 30.30 -18.75 10.36
CA LYS A 271 31.15 -19.29 11.44
C LYS A 271 30.87 -18.64 12.80
N LYS A 272 30.67 -17.31 12.85
CA LYS A 272 30.33 -16.60 14.10
C LYS A 272 28.98 -17.06 14.66
N CYS A 273 27.99 -17.35 13.80
CA CYS A 273 26.69 -17.90 14.24
C CYS A 273 26.83 -19.34 14.72
N LYS A 274 27.68 -20.14 14.08
CA LYS A 274 27.97 -21.52 14.50
C LYS A 274 28.57 -21.59 15.91
N ASP A 275 29.46 -20.66 16.23
CA ASP A 275 30.18 -20.63 17.50
C ASP A 275 29.44 -19.83 18.60
N ALA A 276 28.37 -19.10 18.25
CA ALA A 276 27.62 -18.27 19.19
C ALA A 276 26.80 -19.12 20.17
N GLN A 277 26.80 -18.71 21.43
CA GLN A 277 25.93 -19.27 22.46
C GLN A 277 24.69 -18.37 22.64
N GLY A 278 23.50 -18.98 22.67
CA GLY A 278 22.24 -18.28 22.86
C GLY A 278 21.62 -17.73 21.58
N LYS A 279 20.59 -16.91 21.72
CA LYS A 279 19.90 -16.29 20.58
C LYS A 279 20.68 -15.07 20.09
N PRO A 280 20.93 -14.93 18.78
CA PRO A 280 21.58 -13.75 18.23
C PRO A 280 20.72 -12.50 18.37
N GLN A 281 21.36 -11.35 18.16
CA GLN A 281 20.66 -10.08 18.00
C GLN A 281 19.82 -10.07 16.72
N PRO A 282 18.72 -9.30 16.66
CA PRO A 282 17.96 -9.19 15.42
C PRO A 282 18.83 -8.56 14.31
N PRO A 283 18.69 -9.06 13.06
CA PRO A 283 19.45 -8.53 11.93
C PRO A 283 18.91 -7.15 11.56
N ILE A 284 19.56 -6.06 11.97
CA ILE A 284 19.05 -4.69 11.73
C ILE A 284 18.94 -4.38 10.24
N ALA A 285 19.87 -4.89 9.43
CA ALA A 285 19.78 -4.84 7.97
C ALA A 285 18.43 -5.36 7.41
N LEU A 286 17.75 -6.29 8.10
CA LEU A 286 16.43 -6.78 7.69
C LEU A 286 15.40 -5.65 7.64
N LEU A 287 15.47 -4.65 8.53
CA LEU A 287 14.58 -3.51 8.49
C LEU A 287 14.75 -2.71 7.19
N GLY A 288 16.00 -2.45 6.80
CA GLY A 288 16.33 -1.82 5.53
C GLY A 288 15.86 -2.63 4.33
N MET A 289 15.98 -3.96 4.39
CA MET A 289 15.48 -4.86 3.35
C MET A 289 13.95 -4.85 3.24
N LEU A 290 13.21 -4.83 4.35
CA LEU A 290 11.75 -4.75 4.35
C LEU A 290 11.28 -3.43 3.75
N ASN A 291 11.88 -2.31 4.17
CA ASN A 291 11.57 -0.99 3.61
C ASN A 291 11.95 -0.91 2.12
N GLY A 292 13.08 -1.49 1.72
CA GLY A 292 13.49 -1.61 0.33
C GLY A 292 12.50 -2.44 -0.50
N SER A 293 11.99 -3.54 0.07
CA SER A 293 10.97 -4.39 -0.54
C SER A 293 9.66 -3.61 -0.72
N SER A 294 9.20 -2.88 0.30
CA SER A 294 8.04 -2.00 0.18
C SER A 294 8.21 -0.99 -0.96
N ARG A 295 9.36 -0.30 -1.06
CA ARG A 295 9.65 0.62 -2.18
C ARG A 295 9.58 -0.07 -3.54
N TRP A 296 10.13 -1.27 -3.66
CA TRP A 296 10.05 -2.05 -4.89
C TRP A 296 8.61 -2.37 -5.25
N PHE A 297 7.82 -2.87 -4.29
CA PHE A 297 6.40 -3.16 -4.47
C PHE A 297 5.57 -1.90 -4.74
N ARG A 298 5.94 -0.73 -4.22
CA ARG A 298 5.28 0.55 -4.56
C ARG A 298 5.36 0.82 -6.06
N GLY A 299 6.52 0.57 -6.67
CA GLY A 299 6.69 0.64 -8.12
C GLY A 299 5.86 -0.39 -8.90
N LYS A 300 5.22 -1.35 -8.22
CA LYS A 300 4.29 -2.32 -8.80
C LYS A 300 2.81 -1.94 -8.65
N LEU A 301 2.51 -0.95 -7.80
CA LEU A 301 1.16 -0.42 -7.58
C LEU A 301 0.98 1.01 -8.11
N VAL A 302 2.06 1.75 -8.29
CA VAL A 302 2.08 3.08 -8.90
C VAL A 302 2.64 2.94 -10.32
N GLY A 303 1.79 3.16 -11.32
CA GLY A 303 2.13 2.99 -12.73
C GLY A 303 0.95 2.51 -13.58
N HIS A 304 1.16 2.43 -14.90
CA HIS A 304 0.10 2.07 -15.85
C HIS A 304 -0.33 0.61 -15.72
N THR A 305 -1.60 0.38 -15.40
CA THR A 305 -2.19 -0.94 -15.12
C THR A 305 -2.17 -1.96 -16.26
N ARG A 306 -1.69 -1.57 -17.46
CA ARG A 306 -1.64 -2.43 -18.65
C ARG A 306 -0.35 -3.19 -18.84
N ASP A 307 0.70 -2.85 -18.11
CA ASP A 307 1.93 -3.64 -18.19
C ASP A 307 1.81 -4.85 -17.27
N SER A 308 2.11 -6.02 -17.84
CA SER A 308 2.27 -7.31 -17.15
C SER A 308 3.21 -7.27 -15.95
N THR A 309 4.04 -6.22 -15.83
CA THR A 309 4.93 -6.02 -14.69
C THR A 309 4.23 -5.46 -13.44
N TYR A 310 3.01 -4.95 -13.55
CA TYR A 310 2.22 -4.45 -12.41
C TYR A 310 1.23 -5.49 -11.91
N PHE A 311 1.00 -5.52 -10.60
CA PHE A 311 -0.05 -6.35 -10.04
C PHE A 311 -1.40 -5.71 -10.34
N THR A 312 -2.26 -6.45 -11.01
CA THR A 312 -3.56 -5.94 -11.43
C THR A 312 -4.54 -5.98 -10.27
N SER A 313 -5.32 -4.91 -10.12
CA SER A 313 -6.58 -4.92 -9.38
C SER A 313 -7.42 -6.15 -9.75
N SER A 314 -8.23 -6.69 -8.83
CA SER A 314 -9.24 -7.69 -9.19
C SER A 314 -10.22 -7.15 -10.24
N TRP A 315 -10.34 -5.83 -10.35
CA TRP A 315 -11.06 -5.14 -11.41
C TRP A 315 -10.33 -5.13 -12.76
N CYS A 316 -9.03 -5.44 -12.82
CA CYS A 316 -8.23 -5.44 -14.03
C CYS A 316 -8.06 -6.87 -14.60
N GLY A 317 -9.15 -7.63 -14.71
CA GLY A 317 -9.13 -9.04 -15.15
C GLY A 317 -8.29 -9.29 -16.43
N PRO A 318 -7.89 -10.54 -16.70
CA PRO A 318 -6.84 -10.90 -17.68
C PRO A 318 -7.09 -10.48 -19.14
N MET A 319 -8.24 -9.89 -19.46
CA MET A 319 -8.66 -9.52 -20.82
C MET A 319 -9.47 -8.22 -20.87
N ALA A 320 -9.19 -7.24 -20.00
CA ALA A 320 -9.91 -5.97 -20.12
C ALA A 320 -9.58 -5.28 -21.48
N PRO A 321 -10.59 -4.97 -22.32
CA PRO A 321 -10.37 -4.21 -23.55
C PRO A 321 -9.85 -2.81 -23.24
N ALA A 322 -9.25 -2.15 -24.24
CA ALA A 322 -8.79 -0.77 -24.15
C ALA A 322 -9.91 0.14 -23.57
N PRO A 323 -9.60 1.07 -22.66
CA PRO A 323 -10.60 1.85 -21.95
C PRO A 323 -11.41 2.71 -22.91
N ALA A 324 -12.66 2.98 -22.51
CA ALA A 324 -13.42 4.09 -23.04
C ALA A 324 -12.64 5.40 -22.83
N LEU A 325 -12.81 6.36 -23.73
CA LEU A 325 -12.14 7.65 -23.67
C LEU A 325 -12.51 8.37 -22.36
N VAL A 326 -11.59 8.41 -21.40
CA VAL A 326 -11.75 9.21 -20.18
C VAL A 326 -11.26 10.62 -20.50
N ILE A 327 -12.15 11.61 -20.48
CA ILE A 327 -11.80 13.01 -20.70
C ILE A 327 -11.63 13.65 -19.32
N PRO A 328 -10.41 14.01 -18.89
CA PRO A 328 -10.22 14.79 -17.69
C PRO A 328 -10.88 16.16 -17.89
N ARG A 329 -11.68 16.61 -16.93
CA ARG A 329 -12.25 17.95 -16.98
C ARG A 329 -11.10 18.95 -16.87
N LYS A 330 -10.92 19.80 -17.89
CA LYS A 330 -10.05 20.97 -17.74
C LYS A 330 -10.67 21.83 -16.64
N GLY A 331 -10.02 21.92 -15.48
CA GLY A 331 -10.46 22.81 -14.42
C GLY A 331 -10.65 24.21 -14.98
N ASN A 332 -11.82 24.80 -14.75
CA ASN A 332 -12.02 26.22 -14.99
C ASN A 332 -11.09 26.96 -14.03
N LYS A 333 -9.91 27.36 -14.50
CA LYS A 333 -9.11 28.36 -13.81
C LYS A 333 -9.93 29.64 -13.83
N SER A 334 -10.70 29.89 -12.77
CA SER A 334 -11.22 31.20 -12.49
C SER A 334 -10.02 32.14 -12.42
N ALA A 335 -9.94 33.06 -13.39
CA ALA A 335 -8.95 34.12 -13.37
C ALA A 335 -9.06 34.89 -12.04
N PRO A 336 -7.94 35.22 -11.38
CA PRO A 336 -7.99 36.07 -10.20
C PRO A 336 -8.65 37.40 -10.58
N ARG A 337 -9.66 37.80 -9.79
CA ARG A 337 -10.22 39.16 -9.82
C ARG A 337 -9.23 40.14 -9.23
#